data_AF-A0A7Y5AU49-F1
#
_entry.id   AF-A0A7Y5AU49-F1
#
_cell.length_a   1.000
_cell.length_b   1.000
_cell.length_c   1.000
_cell.angle_alpha   90.00
_cell.angle_beta   90.00
_cell.angle_gamma   90.00
#
_symmetry.space_group_name_H-M   'P 1'
#
loop_
_entity.id
_entity.type
_entity.pdbx_description
1 polymer ?
#
loop_
_entity_poly.entity_id
_entity_poly.type
_entity_poly.pdbx_seq_one_letter_code
_entity_poly.pdbx_strand_id
1 'polypeptide(L)' 'MASKNKVKIPKGMKLIFRPYRKDPKSGQMLFARNHGLKAWPILVPIETV' A
#
# COMPACT_ATOMS: atom_id res chain seq x y z
N MET A 1 22.52 -12.44 1.43
CA MET A 1 22.11 -11.16 0.82
C MET A 1 20.71 -11.34 0.25
N ALA A 2 19.66 -10.84 0.92
CA ALA A 2 18.30 -10.94 0.38
C ALA A 2 18.23 -10.09 -0.90
N SER A 3 17.93 -10.72 -2.05
CA SER A 3 17.76 -9.98 -3.29
C SER A 3 16.60 -9.00 -3.10
N LYS A 4 16.86 -7.71 -3.32
CA LYS A 4 15.80 -6.69 -3.36
C LYS A 4 14.94 -7.00 -4.57
N ASN A 5 13.92 -7.84 -4.41
CA ASN A 5 12.84 -7.98 -5.39
C ASN A 5 12.19 -6.61 -5.55
N LYS A 6 12.60 -5.87 -6.59
CA LYS A 6 12.05 -4.57 -6.93
C LYS A 6 10.61 -4.81 -7.36
N VAL A 7 9.66 -4.39 -6.53
CA VAL A 7 8.24 -4.39 -6.88
C VAL A 7 8.10 -3.56 -8.15
N LYS A 8 7.66 -4.18 -9.26
CA LYS A 8 7.41 -3.47 -10.51
C LYS A 8 6.14 -2.64 -10.33
N ILE A 9 6.31 -1.33 -10.20
CA ILE A 9 5.19 -0.38 -10.13
C ILE A 9 4.77 -0.04 -11.57
N PRO A 10 3.49 -0.20 -11.95
CA PRO A 10 3.01 0.20 -13.27
C PRO A 10 3.25 1.68 -13.57
N LYS A 11 3.45 2.03 -14.85
CA LYS A 11 3.56 3.44 -15.29
C LYS A 11 2.27 4.19 -14.93
N GLY A 12 2.40 5.41 -14.41
CA GLY A 12 1.26 6.21 -13.94
C GLY A 12 0.73 5.83 -12.56
N MET A 13 1.35 4.86 -11.86
CA MET A 13 1.06 4.53 -10.47
C MET A 13 2.26 4.80 -9.58
N LYS A 14 2.00 5.14 -8.31
CA LYS A 14 2.99 5.21 -7.25
C LYS A 14 2.57 4.31 -6.09
N LEU A 15 3.55 3.67 -5.47
CA LEU A 15 3.35 2.91 -4.25
C LEU A 15 3.45 3.86 -3.06
N ILE A 16 2.40 3.91 -2.24
CA ILE A 16 2.38 4.63 -0.97
C ILE A 16 2.21 3.64 0.18
N PHE A 17 2.63 4.07 1.37
CA PHE A 17 2.46 3.30 2.60
C PHE A 17 1.59 4.08 3.56
N ARG A 18 0.43 3.53 3.93
CA ARG A 18 -0.50 4.17 4.88
C ARG A 18 -0.77 3.27 6.10
N PRO A 19 -0.83 3.84 7.32
CA PRO A 19 -1.14 3.06 8.51
C PRO A 19 -2.58 2.53 8.50
N TYR A 20 -3.50 3.25 7.85
CA TYR A 20 -4.90 2.87 7.73
C TYR A 20 -5.24 2.51 6.28
N ARG A 21 -6.08 1.48 6.11
CA ARG A 21 -6.67 1.10 4.83
C ARG A 21 -8.15 0.76 5.04
N LYS A 22 -9.01 1.20 4.13
CA LYS A 22 -10.40 0.73 4.09
C LYS A 22 -10.42 -0.65 3.44
N ASP A 23 -10.98 -1.64 4.13
CA ASP A 23 -11.15 -2.97 3.57
C ASP A 23 -12.25 -2.93 2.48
N PRO A 24 -11.98 -3.35 1.24
CA PRO A 24 -12.94 -3.26 0.16
C PRO A 24 -14.12 -4.24 0.30
N LYS A 25 -13.98 -5.30 1.12
CA LYS A 25 -15.03 -6.31 1.31
C LYS A 25 -16.01 -5.93 2.43
N SER A 26 -15.47 -5.53 3.57
CA SER A 26 -16.25 -5.21 4.79
C SER A 26 -16.54 -3.72 4.95
N GLY A 27 -15.83 -2.85 4.23
CA GLY A 27 -15.92 -1.40 4.38
C GLY A 27 -15.28 -0.86 5.66
N GLN A 28 -14.73 -1.72 6.52
CA GLN A 28 -14.13 -1.34 7.79
C GLN A 28 -12.75 -0.70 7.62
N MET A 29 -12.36 0.14 8.58
CA MET A 29 -11.04 0.77 8.60
C MET A 29 -10.05 -0.11 9.36
N LEU A 30 -9.07 -0.65 8.65
CA LEU A 30 -8.04 -1.53 9.20
C LEU A 30 -6.78 -0.75 9.56
N PHE A 31 -6.30 -0.92 10.78
CA PHE A 31 -5.04 -0.39 11.24
C PHE A 31 -3.91 -1.41 11.08
N ALA A 32 -2.85 -1.06 10.37
CA ALA A 32 -1.77 -1.96 9.98
C ALA A 32 -1.11 -2.68 11.17
N ARG A 33 -0.94 -1.99 12.31
CA ARG A 33 -0.27 -2.58 13.49
C ARG A 33 -1.06 -3.72 14.11
N ASN A 34 -2.39 -3.71 14.01
CA ASN A 34 -3.23 -4.81 14.50
C ASN A 34 -2.97 -6.11 13.72
N HIS A 35 -2.35 -6.01 12.55
CA HIS A 35 -1.98 -7.13 11.68
C HIS A 35 -0.46 -7.37 11.65
N GLY A 36 0.30 -6.80 12.59
CA GLY A 36 1.77 -6.93 12.64
C GLY A 36 2.51 -6.17 11.53
N LEU A 37 1.83 -5.29 10.80
CA LEU A 37 2.40 -4.49 9.72
C LEU A 37 2.71 -3.08 10.19
N LYS A 38 3.78 -2.47 9.67
CA LYS A 38 4.08 -1.05 9.90
C LYS A 38 3.12 -0.14 9.12
N ALA A 39 2.76 -0.53 7.91
CA ALA A 39 1.87 0.19 7.02
C ALA A 39 1.35 -0.73 5.90
N TRP A 40 0.21 -0.37 5.33
CA TRP A 40 -0.37 -1.00 4.16
C TRP A 40 0.30 -0.47 2.89
N PRO A 41 0.81 -1.34 2.00
CA PRO A 41 1.22 -0.94 0.66
C PRO A 41 -0.04 -0.69 -0.20
N ILE A 42 -0.14 0.50 -0.79
CA ILE A 42 -1.27 0.90 -1.62
C ILE A 42 -0.74 1.50 -2.91
N LEU A 43 -1.19 0.99 -4.05
CA LEU A 43 -0.95 1.62 -5.35
C LEU A 43 -1.99 2.72 -5.57
N VAL A 44 -1.52 3.93 -5.85
CA VAL A 44 -2.37 5.06 -6.19
C VAL A 44 -1.92 5.64 -7.53
N PRO A 45 -2.82 6.26 -8.32
CA PRO A 45 -2.42 7.01 -9.49
C PRO A 45 -1.41 8.11 -9.11
N ILE A 46 -0.43 8.34 -9.96
CA ILE A 46 0.36 9.57 -9.92
C ILE A 46 -0.58 10.63 -10.48
N GLU A 47 -1.25 11.38 -9.60
CA GLU A 47 -1.95 12.60 -10.02
C GLU A 47 -0.94 13.49 -10.76
N THR A 48 -1.08 13.60 -12.09
CA THR A 48 -0.56 14.72 -12.87
C THR A 48 -1.36 15.94 -12.43
N VAL A 49 -0.83 16.66 -11.45
CA VAL A 49 -1.16 18.07 -11.25
C VAL A 49 -0.73 18.83 -12.49
#